data_AF-A0A431KFG3-F1
#
_entry.id   AF-A0A431KFG3-F1
#
_cell.length_a   1.000
_cell.length_b   1.000
_cell.length_c   1.000
_cell.angle_alpha   90.00
_cell.angle_beta   90.00
_cell.angle_gamma   90.00
#
_symmetry.space_group_name_H-M   'P 1'
#
loop_
_entity.id
_entity.type
_entity.pdbx_description
1 polymer ?
#
loop_
_entity_poly.entity_id
_entity_poly.type
_entity_poly.pdbx_seq_one_letter_code
_entity_poly.pdbx_strand_id
1 'polypeptide(L)' 'MKAILILNAGSSSLKFALFPMIPELADRPRLSGQVEGIGAEPLMHAVDSSTGERFA' A
#
# COMPACT_ATOMS: atom_id res chain seq x y z
N MET A 1 6.95 9.76 -13.65
CA MET A 1 7.18 9.61 -12.20
C MET A 1 7.59 8.16 -11.94
N LYS A 2 8.66 7.92 -11.18
CA LYS A 2 9.10 6.56 -10.80
C LYS A 2 8.71 6.31 -9.33
N ALA A 3 8.41 5.06 -9.00
CA ALA A 3 8.09 4.64 -7.65
C ALA A 3 8.46 3.17 -7.44
N ILE A 4 8.68 2.79 -6.19
CA ILE A 4 8.82 1.39 -5.77
C ILE A 4 7.52 0.98 -5.08
N LEU A 5 6.92 -0.10 -5.57
CA LEU A 5 5.81 -0.77 -4.90
C LEU A 5 6.36 -1.98 -4.15
N ILE A 6 6.20 -1.96 -2.83
CA ILE A 6 6.52 -3.10 -1.97
C ILE A 6 5.25 -3.93 -1.80
N LEU A 7 5.35 -5.24 -2.02
CA LEU A 7 4.29 -6.21 -1.81
C LEU A 7 4.77 -7.26 -0.79
N ASN A 8 3.96 -7.49 0.24
CA ASN A 8 4.13 -8.60 1.17
C ASN A 8 2.88 -9.48 1.08
N ALA A 9 3.02 -10.64 0.44
CA ALA A 9 1.92 -11.55 0.14
C ALA A 9 1.93 -12.76 1.08
N GLY A 10 0.85 -12.92 1.83
CA GLY A 10 0.47 -14.17 2.48
C GLY A 10 -0.51 -14.96 1.63
N SER A 11 -0.89 -16.16 2.08
CA SER A 11 -1.85 -17.02 1.35
C SER A 11 -3.26 -16.40 1.25
N SER A 12 -3.66 -15.58 2.22
CA SER A 12 -4.99 -14.94 2.29
C SER A 12 -4.94 -13.43 2.52
N SER A 13 -3.77 -12.81 2.41
CA SER A 13 -3.59 -11.37 2.59
C SER A 13 -2.47 -10.79 1.72
N LEU A 14 -2.56 -9.50 1.42
CA LEU A 14 -1.55 -8.75 0.68
C LEU A 14 -1.38 -7.37 1.33
N LYS A 15 -0.23 -7.11 1.93
CA LYS A 15 0.15 -5.76 2.39
C LYS A 15 0.95 -5.06 1.30
N PHE A 16 0.71 -3.77 1.12
CA PHE A 16 1.40 -2.99 0.09
C PHE A 16 1.79 -1.59 0.58
N ALA A 17 2.85 -1.05 -0.01
CA ALA A 17 3.32 0.30 0.25
C ALA A 17 4.00 0.88 -1.01
N LEU A 18 3.64 2.11 -1.38
CA LEU A 18 4.15 2.82 -2.57
C LEU A 18 5.08 3.96 -2.16
N PHE A 19 6.33 3.91 -2.61
CA PHE A 19 7.36 4.90 -2.31
C PHE A 19 7.72 5.68 -3.59
N PRO A 20 7.48 7.00 -3.65
CA PRO A 20 7.95 7.83 -4.74
C PRO A 20 9.49 7.82 -4.85
N MET A 21 10.00 7.93 -6.08
CA MET A 21 11.42 8.12 -6.37
C MET A 21 11.66 9.47 -7.06
N ILE A 22 11.69 10.56 -6.29
CA ILE A 22 11.95 11.92 -6.79
C ILE A 22 12.65 12.76 -5.70
N PRO A 23 13.90 13.24 -5.89
CA PRO A 23 14.91 12.72 -6.83
C PRO A 23 15.44 11.33 -6.40
N GLU A 24 15.31 11.00 -5.12
CA GLU A 24 15.71 9.75 -4.49
C GLU A 24 14.50 8.99 -3.95
N LEU A 25 14.71 7.77 -3.47
CA LEU A 25 13.64 6.99 -2.84
C LEU A 25 13.20 7.67 -1.55
N ALA A 26 11.90 7.88 -1.38
CA ALA A 26 11.35 8.42 -0.15
C ALA A 26 11.57 7.47 1.04
N ASP A 27 11.82 8.01 2.24
CA ASP A 27 11.94 7.21 3.48
C ASP A 27 10.59 6.66 3.98
N ARG A 28 9.48 7.24 3.52
CA ARG A 28 8.12 6.89 3.93
C ARG A 28 7.22 6.65 2.72
N PRO A 29 6.27 5.71 2.81
CA PRO A 29 5.36 5.46 1.72
C PRO A 29 4.39 6.63 1.56
N ARG A 30 4.07 6.95 0.32
CA ARG A 30 3.01 7.91 -0.04
C ARG A 30 1.63 7.29 0.16
N LEU A 31 1.50 6.00 -0.10
CA LEU A 31 0.30 5.18 0.06
C LEU A 31 0.69 3.86 0.72
N SER A 32 -0.07 3.40 1.70
CA SER A 32 0.08 2.06 2.27
C SER A 32 -1.28 1.45 2.54
N GLY A 33 -1.35 0.11 2.50
CA GLY A 33 -2.61 -0.57 2.70
C GLY A 33 -2.46 -2.09 2.79
N GLN A 34 -3.61 -2.74 2.91
CA GLN A 34 -3.73 -4.18 2.91
C GLN A 34 -5.01 -4.64 2.24
N VAL A 35 -4.95 -5.84 1.68
CA VAL A 35 -6.11 -6.67 1.39
C VAL A 35 -6.07 -7.86 2.34
N GLU A 36 -7.17 -8.15 3.01
CA GLU A 36 -7.33 -9.31 3.88
C GLU A 36 -8.57 -10.11 3.48
N GLY A 37 -8.70 -11.34 3.98
CA GLY A 37 -9.85 -12.20 3.64
C GLY A 37 -9.84 -12.72 2.20
N ILE A 38 -8.68 -12.71 1.52
CA ILE A 38 -8.55 -13.25 0.16
C ILE A 38 -8.92 -14.74 0.18
N GLY A 39 -9.84 -15.16 -0.70
CA GLY A 39 -10.39 -16.51 -0.73
C GLY A 39 -11.66 -16.72 0.10
N ALA A 40 -12.12 -15.69 0.82
CA ALA A 40 -13.41 -15.65 1.51
C ALA A 40 -14.13 -14.33 1.17
N GLU A 41 -14.22 -13.41 2.12
CA GLU A 41 -14.78 -12.07 1.94
C GLU A 41 -13.64 -11.04 1.96
N PRO A 42 -13.11 -10.63 0.80
CA PRO A 42 -11.96 -9.74 0.77
C PRO A 42 -12.34 -8.32 1.19
N LEU A 43 -11.54 -7.75 2.08
CA LEU A 43 -11.62 -6.35 2.50
C LEU A 43 -10.32 -5.65 2.15
N MET A 44 -10.42 -4.41 1.66
CA MET A 44 -9.27 -3.59 1.32
C MET A 44 -9.27 -2.33 2.17
N HIS A 45 -8.12 -1.98 2.72
CA HIS A 45 -7.94 -0.72 3.43
C HIS A 45 -6.65 -0.06 2.99
N ALA A 46 -6.68 1.23 2.69
CA ALA A 46 -5.48 1.99 2.38
C ALA A 46 -5.53 3.41 2.96
N VAL A 47 -4.36 4.00 3.17
CA VAL A 47 -4.20 5.38 3.62
C VAL A 47 -3.20 6.12 2.75
N ASP A 48 -3.63 7.28 2.31
CA ASP A 48 -2.82 8.28 1.66
C ASP A 48 -2.10 9.11 2.73
N SER A 49 -0.78 8.95 2.87
CA SER A 49 -0.03 9.55 3.98
C SER A 49 0.18 11.07 3.84
N SER A 50 -0.04 11.65 2.66
CA SER A 50 0.13 13.10 2.49
C SER A 50 -1.17 13.88 2.69
N THR A 51 -2.32 13.26 2.43
CA THR A 51 -3.65 13.89 2.58
C THR A 51 -4.40 13.38 3.80
N GLY A 52 -4.06 12.19 4.30
CA GLY A 52 -4.81 11.47 5.32
C GLY A 52 -6.07 10.77 4.81
N GLU A 53 -6.33 10.82 3.49
CA GLU A 53 -7.46 10.13 2.86
C GLU A 53 -7.38 8.62 3.09
N ARG A 54 -8.54 8.01 3.34
CA ARG A 54 -8.68 6.58 3.61
C ARG A 54 -9.55 5.94 2.53
N PHE A 55 -9.11 4.79 2.05
CA PHE A 55 -9.84 3.95 1.12
C PHE A 55 -10.25 2.67 1.86
N ALA A 56 -11.50 2.26 1.70
CA ALA A 56 -12.09 1.07 2.31
C ALA A 56 -12.99 0.36 1.29
#